data_AF-A0A944MMW9-F1
#
_entry.id   AF-A0A944MMW9-F1
#
_cell.length_a   1.000
_cell.length_b   1.000
_cell.length_c   1.000
_cell.angle_alpha   90.00
_cell.angle_beta   90.00
_cell.angle_gamma   90.00
#
_symmetry.space_group_name_H-M   'P 1'
#
loop_
_entity.id
_entity.type
_entity.pdbx_description
1 polymer ?
#
loop_
_entity_poly.entity_id
_entity_poly.type
_entity_poly.pdbx_seq_one_letter_code
_entity_poly.pdbx_strand_id
1 'polypeptide(L)'
;MKVYTNIKVLKKAWNLLKELELDGLLSGGKTDIDFAKMADQLLTQDKLNEFCQIITKSEVDFEEMELVEVVEVISDFFTGIGSAFQKLNLPVNAQVLPKK
;
A
#
# COMPACT_ATOMS: atom_id res chain seq x y z
N MET A 1 -0.59 -14.63 -0.05
CA MET A 1 -1.65 -14.37 0.96
C MET A 1 -2.70 -13.42 0.36
N LYS A 2 -3.94 -13.31 0.88
CA LYS A 2 -4.91 -12.34 0.34
C LYS A 2 -4.70 -10.95 0.94
N VAL A 3 -4.51 -9.94 0.09
CA VAL A 3 -4.35 -8.54 0.48
C VAL A 3 -5.64 -7.75 0.25
N TYR A 4 -5.97 -6.87 1.19
CA TYR A 4 -7.17 -6.04 1.17
C TYR A 4 -6.81 -4.57 0.95
N THR A 5 -7.48 -3.92 0.00
CA THR A 5 -7.28 -2.51 -0.36
C THR A 5 -8.53 -1.65 -0.15
N ASN A 6 -9.49 -2.12 0.67
CA ASN A 6 -10.71 -1.38 0.94
C ASN A 6 -10.44 -0.16 1.85
N ILE A 7 -11.32 0.86 1.80
CA ILE A 7 -11.14 2.16 2.50
C ILE A 7 -10.79 2.01 3.98
N LYS A 8 -11.39 1.03 4.68
CA LYS A 8 -11.10 0.78 6.11
C LYS A 8 -9.64 0.34 6.34
N VAL A 9 -9.11 -0.51 5.46
CA VAL A 9 -7.72 -0.97 5.54
C VAL A 9 -6.78 0.15 5.15
N LEU A 10 -7.08 0.85 4.05
CA LEU A 10 -6.37 2.06 3.63
C LEU A 10 -6.26 3.07 4.77
N LYS A 11 -7.35 3.39 5.46
CA LYS A 11 -7.33 4.32 6.60
C LYS A 11 -6.42 3.86 7.74
N LYS A 12 -6.45 2.56 8.07
CA LYS A 12 -5.61 1.99 9.13
C LYS A 12 -4.13 2.00 8.74
N ALA A 13 -3.82 1.47 7.56
CA ALA A 13 -2.47 1.46 7.00
C ALA A 13 -1.91 2.89 6.85
N TRP A 14 -2.73 3.83 6.37
CA TRP A 14 -2.36 5.24 6.25
C TRP A 14 -2.07 5.88 7.60
N ASN A 15 -2.89 5.62 8.62
CA ASN A 15 -2.64 6.14 9.97
C ASN A 15 -1.32 5.61 10.54
N LEU A 16 -1.05 4.31 10.37
CA LEU A 16 0.21 3.70 10.80
C LEU A 16 1.41 4.31 10.06
N LEU A 17 1.31 4.52 8.75
CA LEU A 17 2.36 5.20 8.00
C LEU A 17 2.54 6.66 8.42
N LYS A 18 1.45 7.37 8.77
CA LYS A 18 1.54 8.74 9.33
C LYS A 18 2.24 8.79 10.68
N GLU A 19 1.98 7.81 11.56
CA GLU A 19 2.66 7.69 12.85
C GLU A 19 4.18 7.51 12.68
N LEU A 20 4.60 6.90 11.57
CA LEU A 20 5.99 6.66 11.21
C LEU A 20 6.63 7.78 10.39
N GLU A 21 5.91 8.89 10.15
CA GLU A 21 6.32 9.98 9.25
C GLU A 21 6.61 9.49 7.80
N LEU A 22 5.93 8.40 7.40
CA LEU A 22 6.04 7.73 6.10
C LEU A 22 4.91 8.11 5.13
N ASP A 23 4.04 9.05 5.49
CA ASP A 23 2.90 9.45 4.67
C ASP A 23 3.30 10.11 3.33
N GLY A 24 4.51 10.64 3.26
CA GLY A 24 5.14 11.10 2.03
C GLY A 24 5.27 10.01 0.96
N LEU A 25 5.40 8.73 1.33
CA LEU A 25 5.52 7.61 0.38
C LEU A 25 4.26 7.40 -0.47
N LEU A 26 3.10 7.81 0.04
CA LEU A 26 1.82 7.66 -0.64
C LEU A 26 1.36 8.96 -1.35
N SER A 27 2.12 10.04 -1.21
CA SER A 27 1.75 11.38 -1.71
C SER A 27 1.89 11.55 -3.23
N GLY A 28 2.39 10.53 -3.95
CA GLY A 28 2.43 10.54 -5.41
C GLY A 28 3.40 11.56 -6.03
N GLY A 29 4.26 12.19 -5.22
CA GLY A 29 5.45 12.85 -5.74
C GLY A 29 6.30 11.84 -6.50
N LYS A 30 7.05 12.29 -7.53
CA LYS A 30 8.05 11.49 -8.26
C LYS A 30 9.23 11.10 -7.36
N THR A 31 8.94 10.43 -6.27
CA THR A 31 9.88 9.76 -5.41
C THR A 31 9.64 8.30 -5.71
N ASP A 32 10.62 7.68 -6.38
CA ASP A 32 10.79 6.24 -6.31
C ASP A 32 10.53 5.85 -4.86
N ILE A 33 9.43 5.11 -4.64
CA ILE A 33 9.08 4.62 -3.30
C ILE A 33 10.27 3.78 -2.89
N ASP A 34 11.06 4.28 -1.95
CA ASP A 34 12.20 3.56 -1.43
C ASP A 34 11.65 2.48 -0.49
N PHE A 35 11.19 1.39 -1.10
CA PHE A 35 10.63 0.24 -0.41
C PHE A 35 11.61 -0.34 0.60
N ALA A 36 12.93 -0.21 0.35
CA ALA A 36 13.95 -0.63 1.29
C ALA A 36 13.94 0.25 2.54
N LYS A 37 13.88 1.59 2.38
CA LYS A 37 13.75 2.51 3.52
C LYS A 37 12.42 2.33 4.27
N MET A 38 11.33 2.09 3.55
CA MET A 38 10.03 1.80 4.17
C MET A 38 10.09 0.51 5.00
N ALA A 39 10.64 -0.56 4.42
CA ALA A 39 10.81 -1.83 5.11
C ALA A 39 11.73 -1.69 6.33
N ASP A 40 12.86 -0.97 6.19
CA ASP A 40 13.80 -0.70 7.28
C ASP A 40 13.16 0.09 8.42
N GLN A 41 12.35 1.12 8.13
CA GLN A 41 11.63 1.88 9.16
C GLN A 41 10.49 1.08 9.80
N LEU A 42 9.81 0.22 9.04
CA LEU A 42 8.79 -0.69 9.59
C LEU A 42 9.40 -1.80 10.45
N LEU A 43 10.56 -2.33 10.06
CA LEU A 43 11.33 -3.33 10.81
C LEU A 43 11.89 -2.73 12.10
N THR A 44 12.50 -1.54 12.02
CA THR A 44 13.15 -0.89 13.18
C THR A 44 12.16 -0.50 14.28
N GLN A 45 10.88 -0.33 13.94
CA GLN A 45 9.84 0.09 14.88
C GLN A 45 8.87 -1.04 15.26
N ASP A 46 9.16 -2.30 14.93
CA ASP A 46 8.28 -3.46 15.14
C ASP A 46 6.85 -3.23 14.60
N LYS A 47 6.73 -2.39 13.56
CA LYS A 47 5.45 -2.01 12.94
C LYS A 47 5.17 -2.76 11.65
N LEU A 48 6.15 -3.50 11.13
CA LEU A 48 6.01 -4.34 9.94
C LEU A 48 4.90 -5.38 10.13
N ASN A 49 4.92 -6.07 11.28
CA ASN A 49 3.95 -7.09 11.61
C ASN A 49 2.54 -6.50 11.67
N GLU A 50 2.37 -5.40 12.43
CA GLU A 50 1.09 -4.70 12.54
C GLU A 50 0.58 -4.22 11.17
N PHE A 51 1.47 -3.67 10.33
CA PHE A 51 1.12 -3.25 8.98
C PHE A 51 0.63 -4.43 8.12
N CYS A 52 1.37 -5.53 8.09
CA CYS A 52 1.01 -6.75 7.34
C CYS A 52 -0.30 -7.35 7.83
N GLN A 53 -0.52 -7.41 9.15
CA GLN A 53 -1.77 -7.87 9.74
C GLN A 53 -2.96 -6.97 9.36
N ILE A 54 -2.76 -5.65 9.30
CA ILE A 54 -3.79 -4.70 8.85
C ILE A 54 -4.19 -4.96 7.40
N ILE A 55 -3.22 -5.14 6.49
CA ILE A 55 -3.49 -5.26 5.05
C ILE A 55 -3.96 -6.65 4.65
N THR A 56 -3.58 -7.69 5.38
CA THR A 56 -4.04 -9.07 5.15
C THR A 56 -5.27 -9.44 5.98
N LYS A 57 -5.61 -8.64 7.00
CA LYS A 57 -6.63 -8.95 8.03
C LYS A 57 -6.38 -10.32 8.67
N SER A 58 -5.11 -10.65 8.84
CA SER A 58 -4.65 -11.89 9.46
C SER A 58 -3.99 -11.58 10.79
N GLU A 59 -4.05 -12.51 11.74
CA GLU A 59 -3.29 -12.46 13.01
C GLU A 59 -2.02 -13.31 12.91
N VAL A 60 -1.55 -13.55 11.69
CA VAL A 60 -0.27 -14.26 11.44
C VAL A 60 0.88 -13.40 11.94
N ASP A 61 1.88 -14.07 12.50
CA ASP A 61 3.14 -13.44 12.83
C ASP A 61 4.02 -13.35 11.58
N PHE A 62 4.09 -12.16 10.98
CA PHE A 62 4.87 -11.92 9.77
C PHE A 62 6.37 -11.81 10.04
N GLU A 63 6.80 -11.74 11.31
CA GLU A 63 8.22 -11.70 11.67
C GLU A 63 8.87 -13.09 11.59
N GLU A 64 8.07 -14.16 11.71
CA GLU A 64 8.53 -15.54 11.52
C GLU A 64 8.49 -15.98 10.05
N MET A 65 7.98 -15.15 9.15
CA MET A 65 7.87 -15.46 7.73
C MET A 65 9.14 -15.09 6.96
N GLU A 66 9.33 -15.71 5.79
CA GLU A 66 10.45 -15.31 4.93
C GLU A 66 10.26 -13.88 4.42
N LEU A 67 11.34 -13.10 4.40
CA LEU A 67 11.32 -11.69 3.96
C LEU A 67 10.66 -11.54 2.57
N VAL A 68 10.87 -12.51 1.67
CA VAL A 68 10.27 -12.50 0.34
C VAL A 68 8.74 -12.50 0.38
N GLU A 69 8.14 -13.31 1.25
CA GLU A 69 6.68 -13.40 1.39
C GLU A 69 6.11 -12.11 1.98
N VAL A 70 6.81 -11.51 2.94
CA VAL A 70 6.43 -10.23 3.54
C VAL A 70 6.50 -9.10 2.51
N VAL A 71 7.57 -9.06 1.72
CA VAL A 71 7.74 -8.08 0.64
C VAL A 71 6.66 -8.23 -0.44
N GLU A 72 6.29 -9.45 -0.80
CA GLU A 72 5.17 -9.71 -1.74
C GLU A 72 3.85 -9.15 -1.22
N VAL A 73 3.52 -9.39 0.06
CA VAL A 73 2.29 -8.88 0.69
C VAL A 73 2.23 -7.35 0.66
N ILE A 74 3.35 -6.70 0.95
CA ILE A 74 3.46 -5.24 0.91
C ILE A 74 3.34 -4.74 -0.54
N SER A 75 4.06 -5.36 -1.48
CA SER A 75 4.03 -4.99 -2.91
C SER A 75 2.62 -5.11 -3.50
N ASP A 76 1.90 -6.19 -3.20
CA ASP A 76 0.52 -6.41 -3.64
C ASP A 76 -0.42 -5.31 -3.12
N PHE A 77 -0.22 -4.85 -1.88
CA PHE A 77 -1.01 -3.76 -1.31
C PHE A 77 -0.82 -2.46 -2.08
N PHE A 78 0.43 -2.04 -2.31
CA PHE A 78 0.72 -0.81 -3.04
C PHE A 78 0.32 -0.91 -4.52
N THR A 79 0.51 -2.06 -5.15
CA THR A 79 0.09 -2.31 -6.53
C THR A 79 -1.44 -2.22 -6.66
N GLY A 80 -2.18 -2.78 -5.71
CA GLY A 80 -3.64 -2.69 -5.67
C GLY A 80 -4.12 -1.25 -5.47
N ILE A 81 -3.44 -0.47 -4.63
CA ILE A 81 -3.72 0.95 -4.41
C ILE A 81 -3.41 1.77 -5.67
N GLY A 82 -2.22 1.61 -6.25
CA GLY A 82 -1.82 2.29 -7.47
C GLY A 82 -2.80 2.02 -8.62
N SER A 83 -3.23 0.77 -8.77
CA SER A 83 -4.25 0.38 -9.76
C SER A 83 -5.62 1.03 -9.48
N ALA A 84 -6.03 1.15 -8.21
CA ALA A 84 -7.27 1.82 -7.84
C ALA A 84 -7.20 3.33 -8.12
N PHE A 85 -6.08 3.98 -7.81
CA PHE A 85 -5.85 5.39 -8.13
C PHE A 85 -5.75 5.64 -9.63
N GLN A 86 -5.10 4.77 -10.41
CA GLN A 86 -5.09 4.89 -11.87
C GLN A 86 -6.50 4.80 -12.48
N LYS A 87 -7.37 3.94 -11.92
CA LYS A 87 -8.80 3.89 -12.30
C LYS A 87 -9.55 5.17 -11.94
N LEU A 88 -9.17 5.85 -10.86
CA LEU A 88 -9.73 7.16 -10.49
C LEU A 88 -9.13 8.30 -11.35
N ASN A 89 -7.90 8.14 -11.82
CA ASN A 89 -7.19 9.08 -12.67
C ASN A 89 -7.44 8.84 -14.17
N LEU A 90 -8.52 8.12 -14.52
CA LEU A 90 -8.99 8.04 -15.89
C LEU A 90 -9.25 9.46 -16.41
N PRO A 91 -8.73 9.83 -17.59
CA PRO A 91 -9.06 11.10 -18.20
C PRO A 91 -10.56 11.17 -18.42
N VAL A 92 -11.19 12.28 -18.00
CA VAL A 92 -12.60 12.63 -18.25
C VAL A 92 -12.89 12.87 -19.75
N ASN A 93 -12.04 12.40 -20.67
CA ASN A 93 -12.22 12.53 -22.12
C ASN A 93 -12.33 11.17 -22.80
N ALA A 94 -13.42 10.47 -22.51
CA ALA A 94 -13.96 9.42 -23.39
C ALA A 94 -15.45 9.66 -23.65
N GLN A 95 -15.80 10.89 -24.03
CA GLN A 95 -17.02 11.17 -24.78
C GLN A 95 -16.62 11.91 -26.06
N VAL A 96 -16.11 11.15 -27.03
CA VAL A 96 -16.16 11.59 -28.42
C VAL A 96 -17.62 11.53 -28.84
N LEU A 97 -18.11 12.70 -29.25
CA LEU A 97 -19.42 13.04 -29.78
C LEU A 97 -20.11 11.97 -30.67
N PRO A 98 -21.45 11.98 -30.74
CA PRO A 98 -22.22 11.03 -31.54
C PRO A 98 -21.83 11.13 -33.01
N LYS A 99 -21.52 9.99 -33.63
CA LYS A 99 -21.50 9.89 -35.09
C LYS A 99 -22.93 10.10 -35.58
N LYS A 100 -23.14 11.22 -36.27
CA LYS A 100 -24.27 11.39 -37.19
C LYS A 100 -24.17 10.39 -38.33
#